data_AF-A0A954K859-F1
#
_entry.id   AF-A0A954K859-F1
#
_cell.length_a   1.000
_cell.length_b   1.000
_cell.length_c   1.000
_cell.angle_alpha   90.00
_cell.angle_beta   90.00
_cell.angle_gamma   90.00
#
_symmetry.space_group_name_H-M   'P 1'
#
loop_
_entity.id
_entity.type
_entity.pdbx_description
1 polymer ?
#
loop_
_entity_poly.entity_id
_entity_poly.type
_entity_poly.pdbx_seq_one_letter_code
_entity_poly.pdbx_strand_id
1 'polypeptide(L)'
;KEVIPAGRRDLKMNPKTQELEPVSGGSQFGHSMDDWGNRFVCSNSNHIQHVVYPSHYLKRNAYLAVPGVLRTAALKGAAAPVYRQSPPEPYRVVRTARRAADPNFRKRLSPTELVATGFFTSATGVTIYRGGAYPQEYQGNAFIGDVGGNLIHRKTMGSKGATYVAARADENTEFVTSPDNWFRPVNFVNAPDGTLWVLDMYRETIEHPFSIPEDIKRHLDLESGHDRGRVYRLLGPNNKVFPVQKLGNLPVDQLVLQMESPNSWNRETAQRLIWERQDKAAIPHLVKLFNNSDKPLARLHALWTLDGLNALDAELLLKALKDPEPGIREHAIHLSEKQAQGNSELAKAVLALVDDPEYRVQLQLAFSLGEFDKQTAITGLTKLVNSPVYDGDMQVAVLTSSADIAGPLAVNFLKASSSNLSGSKRSLVTELLRIAGAKQQTADALSVLEYVSKDSVPLAQKQLVLSA
;
A
#
# COMPACT_ATOMS: atom_id res chain seq x y z
N LYS A 1 1.13 -21.59 23.01
CA LYS A 1 1.01 -20.97 21.67
C LYS A 1 0.78 -19.48 21.90
N GLU A 2 1.62 -18.63 21.33
CA GLU A 2 1.44 -17.18 21.40
C GLU A 2 0.20 -16.79 20.59
N VAL A 3 -0.67 -15.96 21.17
CA VAL A 3 -1.88 -15.46 20.50
C VAL A 3 -1.56 -14.09 19.95
N ILE A 4 -1.58 -13.95 18.62
CA ILE A 4 -1.29 -12.68 17.95
C ILE A 4 -2.61 -12.05 17.51
N PRO A 5 -3.06 -10.96 18.17
CA PRO A 5 -4.31 -10.31 17.80
C PRO A 5 -4.16 -9.59 16.46
N ALA A 6 -4.64 -10.19 15.36
CA ALA A 6 -4.58 -9.57 14.03
C ALA A 6 -5.60 -8.41 13.90
N GLY A 7 -6.84 -8.62 14.36
CA GLY A 7 -7.91 -7.64 14.15
C GLY A 7 -8.16 -7.41 12.65
N ARG A 8 -8.32 -6.15 12.22
CA ARG A 8 -8.40 -5.76 10.80
C ARG A 8 -7.02 -5.40 10.23
N ARG A 9 -6.02 -6.24 10.44
CA ARG A 9 -4.64 -6.05 9.94
C ARG A 9 -4.22 -7.27 9.17
N ASP A 10 -3.30 -7.07 8.21
CA ASP A 10 -2.66 -8.19 7.54
C ASP A 10 -1.53 -8.74 8.42
N LEU A 11 -1.04 -9.92 8.06
CA LEU A 11 0.07 -10.57 8.76
C LEU A 11 1.26 -10.69 7.80
N LYS A 12 2.46 -10.38 8.28
CA LYS A 12 3.71 -10.81 7.64
C LYS A 12 4.39 -11.86 8.51
N MET A 13 5.10 -12.78 7.87
CA MET A 13 5.88 -13.82 8.53
C MET A 13 7.34 -13.67 8.14
N ASN A 14 8.25 -13.71 9.11
CA ASN A 14 9.66 -13.95 8.82
C ASN A 14 9.86 -15.46 8.60
N PRO A 15 10.19 -15.94 7.40
CA PRO A 15 10.25 -17.39 7.16
C PRO A 15 11.45 -18.08 7.83
N LYS A 16 12.45 -17.32 8.31
CA LYS A 16 13.60 -17.86 9.06
C LYS A 16 13.29 -18.00 10.56
N THR A 17 12.70 -16.98 11.17
CA THR A 17 12.37 -17.00 12.61
C THR A 17 10.96 -17.52 12.91
N GLN A 18 10.11 -17.61 11.88
CA GLN A 18 8.67 -17.91 11.95
C GLN A 18 7.87 -16.89 12.78
N GLU A 19 8.46 -15.74 13.11
CA GLU A 19 7.78 -14.66 13.80
C GLU A 19 6.71 -14.06 12.88
N LEU A 20 5.51 -13.91 13.44
CA LEU A 20 4.37 -13.29 12.79
C LEU A 20 4.19 -11.89 13.34
N GLU A 21 4.09 -10.90 12.46
CA GLU A 21 3.84 -9.51 12.84
C GLU A 21 2.57 -8.98 12.17
N PRO A 22 1.65 -8.36 12.93
CA PRO A 22 0.55 -7.62 12.33
C PRO A 22 1.05 -6.35 11.66
N VAL A 23 0.64 -6.16 10.40
CA VAL A 23 0.99 -5.01 9.56
C VAL A 23 -0.24 -4.26 9.07
N SER A 24 -0.05 -2.99 8.69
CA SER A 24 -1.12 -2.20 8.07
C SER A 24 -1.72 -2.93 6.87
N GLY A 25 -3.02 -2.72 6.67
CA GLY A 25 -3.79 -3.42 5.68
C GLY A 25 -5.10 -3.92 6.28
N GLY A 26 -5.51 -5.12 5.92
CA GLY A 26 -6.74 -5.75 6.39
C GLY A 26 -7.95 -5.26 5.59
N SER A 27 -8.37 -6.07 4.64
CA SER A 27 -9.65 -5.93 3.93
C SER A 27 -10.34 -7.29 3.84
N GLN A 28 -11.29 -7.47 2.93
CA GLN A 28 -12.06 -8.71 2.84
C GLN A 28 -11.31 -9.80 2.08
N PHE A 29 -11.06 -9.60 0.78
CA PHE A 29 -10.41 -10.60 -0.06
C PHE A 29 -9.70 -9.92 -1.23
N GLY A 30 -8.43 -10.28 -1.45
CA GLY A 30 -7.58 -9.70 -2.48
C GLY A 30 -6.43 -8.90 -1.89
N HIS A 31 -5.22 -9.25 -2.31
CA HIS A 31 -3.98 -8.58 -1.92
C HIS A 31 -2.97 -8.70 -3.06
N SER A 32 -2.44 -7.57 -3.52
CA SER A 32 -1.41 -7.49 -4.54
C SER A 32 -0.36 -6.47 -4.17
N MET A 33 0.83 -6.62 -4.74
CA MET A 33 1.87 -5.59 -4.74
C MET A 33 2.11 -5.10 -6.17
N ASP A 34 2.49 -3.82 -6.33
CA ASP A 34 3.16 -3.37 -7.56
C ASP A 34 4.65 -3.74 -7.54
N ASP A 35 5.42 -3.34 -8.56
CA ASP A 35 6.86 -3.65 -8.64
C ASP A 35 7.71 -2.87 -7.62
N TRP A 36 7.13 -1.86 -6.97
CA TRP A 36 7.79 -0.98 -5.99
C TRP A 36 7.41 -1.33 -4.54
N GLY A 37 6.67 -2.42 -4.33
CA GLY A 37 6.25 -2.88 -3.01
C GLY A 37 4.98 -2.22 -2.47
N ASN A 38 4.26 -1.41 -3.27
CA ASN A 38 3.02 -0.78 -2.85
C ASN A 38 1.90 -1.80 -2.80
N ARG A 39 1.18 -1.83 -1.68
CA ARG A 39 0.20 -2.88 -1.40
C ARG A 39 -1.21 -2.43 -1.71
N PHE A 40 -1.93 -3.23 -2.48
CA PHE A 40 -3.31 -3.00 -2.87
C PHE A 40 -4.21 -4.12 -2.35
N VAL A 41 -5.32 -3.74 -1.75
CA VAL A 41 -6.36 -4.65 -1.23
C VAL A 41 -7.73 -4.22 -1.75
N CYS A 42 -8.75 -5.07 -1.62
CA CYS A 42 -10.11 -4.71 -1.97
C CYS A 42 -11.16 -5.27 -1.02
N SER A 43 -12.34 -4.65 -1.08
CA SER A 43 -13.58 -5.08 -0.42
C SER A 43 -14.72 -5.06 -1.43
N ASN A 44 -15.86 -5.66 -1.09
CA ASN A 44 -17.03 -5.80 -1.98
C ASN A 44 -17.42 -4.50 -2.70
N SER A 45 -17.41 -3.37 -1.97
CA SER A 45 -17.83 -2.06 -2.45
C SER A 45 -16.67 -1.12 -2.75
N ASN A 46 -15.42 -1.51 -2.43
CA ASN A 46 -14.23 -0.77 -2.79
C ASN A 46 -13.21 -1.71 -3.43
N HIS A 47 -13.29 -1.81 -4.75
CA HIS A 47 -12.55 -2.74 -5.59
C HIS A 47 -11.04 -2.46 -5.68
N ILE A 48 -10.54 -1.32 -5.18
CA ILE A 48 -9.09 -1.09 -5.09
C ILE A 48 -8.74 -0.02 -4.04
N GLN A 49 -7.96 -0.43 -3.05
CA GLN A 49 -7.50 0.39 -1.94
C GLN A 49 -5.98 0.24 -1.79
N HIS A 50 -5.28 1.36 -1.63
CA HIS A 50 -3.86 1.39 -1.34
C HIS A 50 -3.63 1.37 0.19
N VAL A 51 -2.68 0.56 0.65
CA VAL A 51 -2.19 0.58 2.05
C VAL A 51 -1.11 1.65 2.16
N VAL A 52 -1.47 2.83 2.67
CA VAL A 52 -0.61 4.03 2.58
C VAL A 52 0.40 4.11 3.73
N TYR A 53 -0.01 3.75 4.95
CA TYR A 53 0.81 4.01 6.14
C TYR A 53 1.39 2.72 6.71
N PRO A 54 2.71 2.51 6.70
CA PRO A 54 3.34 1.34 7.30
C PRO A 54 3.16 1.33 8.83
N SER A 55 2.69 0.21 9.37
CA SER A 55 2.34 0.09 10.79
C SER A 55 3.52 0.26 11.75
N HIS A 56 4.74 -0.06 11.31
CA HIS A 56 5.92 0.07 12.17
C HIS A 56 6.21 1.53 12.51
N TYR A 57 6.02 2.46 11.56
CA TYR A 57 6.06 3.90 11.84
C TYR A 57 4.92 4.35 12.74
N LEU A 58 3.70 3.84 12.52
CA LEU A 58 2.55 4.20 13.36
C LEU A 58 2.76 3.78 14.83
N LYS A 59 3.37 2.62 15.07
CA LYS A 59 3.68 2.10 16.41
C LYS A 59 4.66 3.01 17.17
N ARG A 60 5.48 3.81 16.47
CA ARG A 60 6.46 4.72 17.09
C ARG A 60 5.78 5.81 17.93
N ASN A 61 4.58 6.25 17.54
CA ASN A 61 3.83 7.27 18.27
C ASN A 61 2.50 6.71 18.80
N ALA A 62 2.55 6.19 20.04
CA ALA A 62 1.37 5.64 20.72
C ALA A 62 0.28 6.67 21.05
N TYR A 63 0.59 7.98 20.96
CA TYR A 63 -0.33 9.07 21.28
C TYR A 63 -1.02 9.64 20.03
N LEU A 64 -0.66 9.14 18.84
CA LEU A 64 -1.24 9.59 17.57
C LEU A 64 -2.44 8.72 17.17
N ALA A 65 -3.61 9.34 17.09
CA ALA A 65 -4.77 8.74 16.45
C ALA A 65 -4.71 8.92 14.92
N VAL A 66 -4.56 7.83 14.18
CA VAL A 66 -4.49 7.86 12.71
C VAL A 66 -5.88 7.56 12.12
N PRO A 67 -6.44 8.43 11.24
CA PRO A 67 -7.81 8.30 10.73
C PRO A 67 -8.06 7.09 9.82
N GLY A 68 -7.00 6.37 9.43
CA GLY A 68 -7.08 5.10 8.70
C GLY A 68 -5.84 4.88 7.84
N VAL A 69 -5.45 3.60 7.66
CA VAL A 69 -4.24 3.21 6.91
C VAL A 69 -4.51 2.90 5.43
N LEU A 70 -5.78 2.79 5.05
CA LEU A 70 -6.21 2.53 3.69
C LEU A 70 -6.71 3.81 3.02
N ARG A 71 -6.42 3.97 1.73
CA ARG A 71 -7.03 4.99 0.87
C ARG A 71 -7.66 4.33 -0.34
N THR A 72 -8.85 4.79 -0.73
CA THR A 72 -9.43 4.37 -2.00
C THR A 72 -8.54 4.84 -3.14
N ALA A 73 -8.15 3.93 -4.04
CA ALA A 73 -7.52 4.32 -5.29
C ALA A 73 -8.57 4.49 -6.41
N ALA A 74 -9.77 3.94 -6.26
CA ALA A 74 -10.82 4.04 -7.26
C ALA A 74 -11.25 5.49 -7.54
N LEU A 75 -11.03 5.98 -8.77
CA LEU A 75 -11.39 7.35 -9.18
C LEU A 75 -12.87 7.69 -8.97
N LYS A 76 -13.78 6.76 -9.32
CA LYS A 76 -15.23 6.91 -9.14
C LYS A 76 -15.74 6.32 -7.81
N GLY A 77 -14.84 5.91 -6.92
CA GLY A 77 -15.19 5.21 -5.68
C GLY A 77 -16.03 3.96 -5.93
N ALA A 78 -16.90 3.62 -4.97
CA ALA A 78 -17.80 2.47 -5.02
C ALA A 78 -18.81 2.52 -6.19
N ALA A 79 -19.12 3.72 -6.69
CA ALA A 79 -20.10 3.94 -7.76
C ALA A 79 -19.52 3.74 -9.16
N ALA A 80 -18.39 3.04 -9.29
CA ALA A 80 -17.86 2.65 -10.59
C ALA A 80 -18.88 1.70 -11.28
N PRO A 81 -19.41 2.07 -12.46
CA PRO A 81 -20.35 1.20 -13.17
C PRO A 81 -19.63 -0.07 -13.61
N VAL A 82 -20.36 -1.17 -13.78
CA VAL A 82 -19.86 -2.40 -14.40
C VAL A 82 -20.82 -2.89 -15.49
N TYR A 83 -20.28 -3.48 -16.55
CA TYR A 83 -21.01 -3.87 -17.76
C TYR A 83 -21.04 -5.40 -17.91
N ARG A 84 -21.99 -6.05 -17.23
CA ARG A 84 -22.17 -7.51 -17.31
C ARG A 84 -22.87 -7.94 -18.60
N GLN A 85 -22.55 -9.15 -19.09
CA GLN A 85 -23.27 -9.81 -20.19
C GLN A 85 -24.34 -10.81 -19.70
N SER A 86 -24.09 -11.49 -18.59
CA SER A 86 -25.03 -12.45 -18.00
C SER A 86 -26.31 -11.78 -17.49
N PRO A 87 -27.47 -12.46 -17.53
CA PRO A 87 -28.69 -11.97 -16.89
C PRO A 87 -28.52 -11.94 -15.35
N PRO A 88 -29.21 -11.03 -14.64
CA PRO A 88 -29.18 -11.00 -13.18
C PRO A 88 -29.73 -12.29 -12.59
N GLU A 89 -29.12 -12.77 -11.52
CA GLU A 89 -29.56 -13.96 -10.82
C GLU A 89 -30.94 -13.72 -10.17
N PRO A 90 -31.97 -14.54 -10.46
CA PRO A 90 -33.33 -14.27 -10.01
C PRO A 90 -33.45 -14.07 -8.49
N TYR A 91 -32.74 -14.90 -7.71
CA TYR A 91 -32.74 -14.80 -6.25
C TYR A 91 -32.14 -13.48 -5.75
N ARG A 92 -31.14 -12.93 -6.45
CA ARG A 92 -30.51 -11.65 -6.09
C ARG A 92 -31.43 -10.49 -6.40
N VAL A 93 -32.19 -10.54 -7.50
CA VAL A 93 -33.21 -9.53 -7.83
C VAL A 93 -34.24 -9.44 -6.71
N VAL A 94 -34.83 -10.58 -6.32
CA VAL A 94 -35.85 -10.64 -5.25
C VAL A 94 -35.26 -10.17 -3.92
N ARG A 95 -34.08 -10.68 -3.53
CA ARG A 95 -33.44 -10.32 -2.27
C ARG A 95 -33.08 -8.85 -2.20
N THR A 96 -32.49 -8.29 -3.25
CA THR A 96 -32.07 -6.90 -3.27
C THR A 96 -33.27 -5.97 -3.31
N ALA A 97 -34.36 -6.33 -3.99
CA ALA A 97 -35.63 -5.60 -3.90
C ALA A 97 -36.16 -5.55 -2.47
N ARG A 98 -36.09 -6.65 -1.71
CA ARG A 98 -36.46 -6.67 -0.28
C ARG A 98 -35.55 -5.79 0.58
N ARG A 99 -34.22 -5.85 0.39
CA ARG A 99 -33.27 -4.96 1.07
C ARG A 99 -33.54 -3.49 0.77
N ALA A 100 -33.81 -3.20 -0.50
CA ALA A 100 -34.16 -1.88 -0.96
C ALA A 100 -35.55 -1.46 -0.48
N ALA A 101 -36.42 -2.33 0.02
CA ALA A 101 -37.70 -1.92 0.63
C ALA A 101 -37.59 -1.70 2.14
N ASP A 102 -36.62 -2.33 2.80
CA ASP A 102 -36.42 -2.27 4.25
C ASP A 102 -35.66 -0.97 4.66
N PRO A 103 -36.28 -0.09 5.48
CA PRO A 103 -35.63 1.13 5.97
C PRO A 103 -34.32 0.91 6.73
N ASN A 104 -34.17 -0.22 7.43
CA ASN A 104 -32.96 -0.52 8.19
C ASN A 104 -31.78 -0.84 7.26
N PHE A 105 -32.03 -1.58 6.18
CA PHE A 105 -31.00 -1.86 5.18
C PHE A 105 -30.64 -0.61 4.38
N ARG A 106 -31.64 0.20 3.96
CA ARG A 106 -31.40 1.47 3.26
C ARG A 106 -30.49 2.43 4.01
N LYS A 107 -30.57 2.46 5.34
CA LYS A 107 -29.74 3.34 6.19
C LYS A 107 -28.30 2.84 6.35
N ARG A 108 -28.06 1.53 6.23
CA ARG A 108 -26.79 0.90 6.58
C ARG A 108 -25.92 0.55 5.37
N LEU A 109 -26.52 0.20 4.25
CA LEU A 109 -25.81 -0.27 3.05
C LEU A 109 -25.49 0.88 2.10
N SER A 110 -24.46 0.70 1.26
CA SER A 110 -24.20 1.67 0.20
C SER A 110 -25.33 1.64 -0.85
N PRO A 111 -25.60 2.74 -1.56
CA PRO A 111 -26.59 2.74 -2.65
C PRO A 111 -26.34 1.67 -3.72
N THR A 112 -25.06 1.32 -3.95
CA THR A 112 -24.65 0.28 -4.90
C THR A 112 -25.01 -1.13 -4.44
N GLU A 113 -25.20 -1.36 -3.14
CA GLU A 113 -25.68 -2.64 -2.58
C GLU A 113 -27.21 -2.77 -2.59
N LEU A 114 -27.93 -1.70 -2.92
CA LEU A 114 -29.39 -1.65 -3.01
C LEU A 114 -29.92 -1.88 -4.44
N VAL A 115 -29.02 -2.15 -5.39
CA VAL A 115 -29.35 -2.57 -6.76
C VAL A 115 -28.70 -3.93 -7.04
N ALA A 116 -29.38 -4.77 -7.83
CA ALA A 116 -28.89 -6.12 -8.11
C ALA A 116 -27.72 -6.13 -9.11
N THR A 117 -27.59 -5.09 -9.94
CA THR A 117 -26.63 -4.98 -11.05
C THR A 117 -26.23 -3.53 -11.30
N GLY A 118 -25.17 -3.34 -12.10
CA GLY A 118 -24.76 -2.04 -12.66
C GLY A 118 -23.57 -1.40 -11.96
N PHE A 119 -23.18 -1.89 -10.78
CA PHE A 119 -21.98 -1.48 -10.04
C PHE A 119 -21.30 -2.71 -9.46
N PHE A 120 -20.09 -2.53 -8.92
CA PHE A 120 -19.47 -3.55 -8.08
C PHE A 120 -20.39 -3.89 -6.91
N THR A 121 -20.81 -5.15 -6.87
CA THR A 121 -21.60 -5.70 -5.76
C THR A 121 -20.81 -6.70 -4.94
N SER A 122 -19.77 -7.30 -5.53
CA SER A 122 -18.90 -8.28 -4.90
C SER A 122 -17.55 -8.25 -5.60
N ALA A 123 -16.85 -7.11 -5.51
CA ALA A 123 -15.47 -7.04 -5.99
C ALA A 123 -14.60 -8.07 -5.25
N THR A 124 -13.89 -8.89 -6.02
CA THR A 124 -13.13 -10.05 -5.57
C THR A 124 -11.77 -10.06 -6.20
N GLY A 125 -10.74 -10.05 -5.36
CA GLY A 125 -9.37 -10.03 -5.83
C GLY A 125 -9.00 -8.68 -6.44
N VAL A 126 -7.78 -8.27 -6.18
CA VAL A 126 -7.13 -7.19 -6.92
C VAL A 126 -5.74 -7.69 -7.24
N THR A 127 -5.31 -7.52 -8.49
CA THR A 127 -3.97 -7.94 -8.92
C THR A 127 -3.40 -6.90 -9.86
N ILE A 128 -2.24 -6.36 -9.51
CA ILE A 128 -1.44 -5.53 -10.38
C ILE A 128 -0.69 -6.45 -11.34
N TYR A 129 -0.86 -6.23 -12.64
CA TYR A 129 -0.19 -7.03 -13.65
C TYR A 129 1.27 -6.60 -13.81
N ARG A 130 2.18 -7.57 -13.66
CA ARG A 130 3.64 -7.40 -13.61
C ARG A 130 4.34 -8.52 -14.39
N GLY A 131 3.65 -9.08 -15.38
CA GLY A 131 4.06 -10.31 -16.05
C GLY A 131 4.95 -10.12 -17.28
N GLY A 132 4.94 -8.97 -17.95
CA GLY A 132 5.78 -8.71 -19.12
C GLY A 132 5.36 -9.34 -20.47
N ALA A 133 4.42 -10.29 -20.47
CA ALA A 133 3.95 -10.95 -21.70
C ALA A 133 2.92 -10.13 -22.51
N TYR A 134 2.13 -9.28 -21.85
CA TYR A 134 1.17 -8.39 -22.51
C TYR A 134 1.85 -7.12 -23.04
N PRO A 135 1.19 -6.38 -23.95
CA PRO A 135 1.65 -5.06 -24.38
C PRO A 135 1.96 -4.11 -23.22
N GLN A 136 2.84 -3.13 -23.45
CA GLN A 136 3.41 -2.29 -22.40
C GLN A 136 2.33 -1.51 -21.62
N GLU A 137 1.25 -1.10 -22.29
CA GLU A 137 0.11 -0.39 -21.69
C GLU A 137 -0.69 -1.22 -20.68
N TYR A 138 -0.41 -2.53 -20.58
CA TYR A 138 -0.98 -3.41 -19.55
C TYR A 138 -0.13 -3.48 -18.28
N GLN A 139 1.16 -3.17 -18.36
CA GLN A 139 2.06 -3.24 -17.20
C GLN A 139 1.63 -2.24 -16.14
N GLY A 140 1.52 -2.69 -14.89
CA GLY A 140 1.06 -1.87 -13.77
C GLY A 140 -0.45 -1.64 -13.71
N ASN A 141 -1.24 -2.15 -14.66
CA ASN A 141 -2.70 -2.08 -14.56
C ASN A 141 -3.23 -3.01 -13.47
N ALA A 142 -4.33 -2.61 -12.85
CA ALA A 142 -5.05 -3.43 -11.90
C ALA A 142 -6.14 -4.25 -12.61
N PHE A 143 -6.21 -5.54 -12.28
CA PHE A 143 -7.28 -6.47 -12.65
C PHE A 143 -8.07 -6.83 -11.39
N ILE A 144 -9.39 -6.70 -11.49
CA ILE A 144 -10.32 -6.91 -10.39
C ILE A 144 -11.41 -7.86 -10.88
N GLY A 145 -11.68 -8.94 -10.15
CA GLY A 145 -12.84 -9.77 -10.39
C GLY A 145 -14.09 -9.12 -9.80
N ASP A 146 -15.25 -9.35 -10.41
CA ASP A 146 -16.53 -9.17 -9.73
C ASP A 146 -17.31 -10.47 -9.88
N VAL A 147 -17.27 -11.31 -8.84
CA VAL A 147 -18.04 -12.55 -8.83
C VAL A 147 -19.53 -12.26 -8.99
N GLY A 148 -20.04 -11.15 -8.45
CA GLY A 148 -21.44 -10.78 -8.57
C GLY A 148 -21.81 -10.23 -9.95
N GLY A 149 -20.83 -9.72 -10.69
CA GLY A 149 -20.98 -9.23 -12.06
C GLY A 149 -20.67 -10.26 -13.15
N ASN A 150 -20.07 -11.40 -12.80
CA ASN A 150 -19.55 -12.41 -13.74
C ASN A 150 -18.56 -11.80 -14.76
N LEU A 151 -17.65 -10.96 -14.28
CA LEU A 151 -16.77 -10.15 -15.12
C LEU A 151 -15.40 -9.92 -14.48
N ILE A 152 -14.43 -9.54 -15.32
CA ILE A 152 -13.12 -9.04 -14.92
C ILE A 152 -13.03 -7.58 -15.37
N HIS A 153 -12.81 -6.69 -14.41
CA HIS A 153 -12.63 -5.26 -14.64
C HIS A 153 -11.13 -4.90 -14.67
N ARG A 154 -10.75 -4.01 -15.58
CA ARG A 154 -9.36 -3.52 -15.72
C ARG A 154 -9.28 -2.02 -15.48
N LYS A 155 -8.21 -1.61 -14.79
CA LYS A 155 -7.91 -0.21 -14.49
C LYS A 155 -6.48 0.18 -14.79
N THR A 156 -6.31 1.39 -15.31
CA THR A 156 -5.02 2.07 -15.37
C THR A 156 -4.72 2.70 -14.02
N MET A 157 -3.43 2.75 -13.65
CA MET A 157 -2.96 3.26 -12.37
C MET A 157 -2.10 4.51 -12.59
N GLY A 158 -2.36 5.56 -11.83
CA GLY A 158 -1.54 6.78 -11.80
C GLY A 158 -1.20 7.20 -10.37
N SER A 159 -0.09 7.89 -10.18
CA SER A 159 0.31 8.44 -8.88
C SER A 159 -0.58 9.63 -8.48
N LYS A 160 -0.83 9.80 -7.17
CA LYS A 160 -1.56 10.94 -6.61
C LYS A 160 -1.16 11.16 -5.14
N GLY A 161 -0.19 12.02 -4.90
CA GLY A 161 0.32 12.30 -3.54
C GLY A 161 0.82 11.01 -2.88
N ALA A 162 0.33 10.72 -1.68
CA ALA A 162 0.67 9.49 -0.94
C ALA A 162 -0.01 8.22 -1.46
N THR A 163 -0.92 8.35 -2.44
CA THR A 163 -1.73 7.24 -2.94
C THR A 163 -1.71 7.16 -4.47
N TYR A 164 -2.57 6.31 -5.00
CA TYR A 164 -2.80 6.12 -6.42
C TYR A 164 -4.21 6.53 -6.81
N VAL A 165 -4.39 6.83 -8.09
CA VAL A 165 -5.69 6.96 -8.74
C VAL A 165 -5.82 5.87 -9.81
N ALA A 166 -6.89 5.09 -9.71
CA ALA A 166 -7.20 3.96 -10.57
C ALA A 166 -8.42 4.31 -11.44
N ALA A 167 -8.21 4.47 -12.74
CA ALA A 167 -9.23 4.83 -13.71
C ALA A 167 -9.68 3.61 -14.52
N ARG A 168 -10.93 3.59 -14.99
CA ARG A 168 -11.43 2.55 -15.89
C ARG A 168 -10.56 2.55 -17.16
N ALA A 169 -10.08 1.39 -17.57
CA ALA A 169 -9.26 1.26 -18.77
C ALA A 169 -10.10 1.03 -20.03
N ASP A 170 -11.24 0.35 -19.89
CA ASP A 170 -12.11 -0.07 -20.98
C ASP A 170 -13.49 0.62 -20.85
N GLU A 171 -13.80 1.56 -21.75
CA GLU A 171 -15.05 2.33 -21.70
C GLU A 171 -16.26 1.50 -22.17
N ASN A 172 -17.37 1.58 -21.41
CA ASN A 172 -18.65 0.91 -21.71
C ASN A 172 -18.58 -0.62 -21.89
N THR A 173 -17.51 -1.27 -21.43
CA THR A 173 -17.32 -2.72 -21.49
C THR A 173 -16.50 -3.21 -20.31
N GLU A 174 -16.27 -4.51 -20.21
CA GLU A 174 -15.31 -5.09 -19.27
C GLU A 174 -14.21 -5.86 -20.00
N PHE A 175 -13.10 -6.09 -19.31
CA PHE A 175 -11.97 -6.81 -19.89
C PHE A 175 -12.34 -8.27 -20.21
N VAL A 176 -13.13 -8.91 -19.34
CA VAL A 176 -13.80 -10.18 -19.62
C VAL A 176 -15.23 -10.11 -19.10
N THR A 177 -16.19 -10.58 -19.90
CA THR A 177 -17.56 -10.83 -19.48
C THR A 177 -17.94 -12.27 -19.83
N SER A 178 -18.87 -12.84 -19.08
CA SER A 178 -19.44 -14.17 -19.35
C SER A 178 -20.97 -14.08 -19.44
N PRO A 179 -21.62 -14.79 -20.38
CA PRO A 179 -23.06 -15.00 -20.35
C PRO A 179 -23.47 -16.06 -19.30
N ASP A 180 -22.54 -16.94 -18.91
CA ASP A 180 -22.73 -17.93 -17.85
C ASP A 180 -22.70 -17.23 -16.49
N ASN A 181 -23.83 -17.23 -15.77
CA ASN A 181 -23.97 -16.64 -14.46
C ASN A 181 -23.23 -17.41 -13.35
N TRP A 182 -22.64 -18.57 -13.65
CA TRP A 182 -21.81 -19.32 -12.71
C TRP A 182 -20.32 -19.01 -12.88
N PHE A 183 -19.91 -18.20 -13.86
CA PHE A 183 -18.53 -17.71 -13.97
C PHE A 183 -18.25 -16.70 -12.84
N ARG A 184 -17.40 -17.06 -11.88
CA ARG A 184 -17.11 -16.31 -10.66
C ARG A 184 -15.59 -16.08 -10.54
N PRO A 185 -15.01 -15.10 -11.25
CA PRO A 185 -13.58 -14.81 -11.18
C PRO A 185 -13.23 -14.24 -9.80
N VAL A 186 -12.53 -15.04 -8.99
CA VAL A 186 -12.22 -14.69 -7.60
C VAL A 186 -10.85 -14.03 -7.46
N ASN A 187 -9.83 -14.48 -8.20
CA ASN A 187 -8.47 -13.97 -8.04
C ASN A 187 -7.60 -14.17 -9.30
N PHE A 188 -6.41 -13.56 -9.32
CA PHE A 188 -5.46 -13.68 -10.42
C PHE A 188 -4.04 -14.01 -9.95
N VAL A 189 -3.21 -14.53 -10.85
CA VAL A 189 -1.80 -14.84 -10.60
C VAL A 189 -0.94 -14.36 -11.77
N ASN A 190 0.11 -13.57 -11.49
CA ASN A 190 1.18 -13.30 -12.45
C ASN A 190 2.01 -14.59 -12.64
N ALA A 191 1.94 -15.18 -13.83
CA ALA A 191 2.47 -16.52 -14.08
C ALA A 191 3.95 -16.54 -14.51
N PRO A 192 4.65 -17.68 -14.39
CA PRO A 192 6.07 -17.82 -14.77
C PRO A 192 6.36 -17.53 -16.25
N ASP A 193 5.36 -17.68 -17.10
CA ASP A 193 5.43 -17.38 -18.53
C ASP A 193 5.07 -15.91 -18.87
N GLY A 194 4.85 -15.10 -17.85
CA GLY A 194 4.50 -13.69 -17.93
C GLY A 194 3.02 -13.39 -18.22
N THR A 195 2.16 -14.41 -18.33
CA THR A 195 0.71 -14.23 -18.52
C THR A 195 -0.01 -13.99 -17.20
N LEU A 196 -1.30 -13.65 -17.26
CA LEU A 196 -2.17 -13.58 -16.09
C LEU A 196 -3.07 -14.82 -16.06
N TRP A 197 -3.06 -15.55 -14.95
CA TRP A 197 -4.01 -16.64 -14.72
C TRP A 197 -5.21 -16.12 -13.93
N VAL A 198 -6.41 -16.61 -14.25
CA VAL A 198 -7.67 -16.33 -13.56
C VAL A 198 -8.08 -17.56 -12.79
N LEU A 199 -8.40 -17.38 -11.52
CA LEU A 199 -9.04 -18.38 -10.68
C LEU A 199 -10.54 -18.11 -10.68
N ASP A 200 -11.32 -19.03 -11.23
CA ASP A 200 -12.78 -18.99 -11.23
C ASP A 200 -13.31 -20.09 -10.29
N MET A 201 -14.05 -19.70 -9.25
CA MET A 201 -14.57 -20.68 -8.28
C MET A 201 -15.75 -21.50 -8.80
N TYR A 202 -16.39 -21.05 -9.90
CA TYR A 202 -17.56 -21.63 -10.55
C TYR A 202 -18.72 -22.04 -9.62
N ARG A 203 -19.60 -21.08 -9.25
CA ARG A 203 -20.71 -21.32 -8.30
C ARG A 203 -22.02 -20.69 -8.77
N GLU A 204 -23.12 -21.38 -8.51
CA GLU A 204 -24.46 -20.82 -8.66
C GLU A 204 -24.69 -19.66 -7.69
N THR A 205 -24.53 -19.95 -6.40
CA THR A 205 -24.76 -19.01 -5.29
C THR A 205 -23.42 -18.56 -4.70
N ILE A 206 -23.19 -17.25 -4.64
CA ILE A 206 -21.95 -16.65 -4.10
C ILE A 206 -22.11 -16.02 -2.72
N GLU A 207 -23.33 -15.71 -2.29
CA GLU A 207 -23.55 -15.11 -0.98
C GLU A 207 -23.50 -16.10 0.15
N HIS A 208 -22.93 -15.66 1.26
CA HIS A 208 -22.95 -16.40 2.51
C HIS A 208 -24.40 -16.77 2.91
N PRO A 209 -24.69 -18.00 3.38
CA PRO A 209 -26.04 -18.43 3.74
C PRO A 209 -26.80 -17.45 4.65
N PHE A 210 -26.17 -16.90 5.70
CA PHE A 210 -26.78 -15.87 6.57
C PHE A 210 -27.28 -14.60 5.84
N SER A 211 -26.80 -14.33 4.63
CA SER A 211 -27.18 -13.15 3.85
C SER A 211 -28.39 -13.38 2.93
N ILE A 212 -28.95 -14.59 2.92
CA ILE A 212 -30.10 -14.99 2.10
C ILE A 212 -31.28 -15.32 3.04
N PRO A 213 -32.48 -14.78 2.83
CA PRO A 213 -33.69 -15.19 3.57
C PRO A 213 -34.02 -16.68 3.42
N GLU A 214 -34.55 -17.31 4.47
CA GLU A 214 -34.86 -18.75 4.49
C GLU A 214 -35.83 -19.20 3.39
N ASP A 215 -36.82 -18.37 3.05
CA ASP A 215 -37.77 -18.67 1.98
C ASP A 215 -37.09 -18.71 0.60
N ILE A 216 -36.08 -17.87 0.37
CA ILE A 216 -35.28 -17.90 -0.86
C ILE A 216 -34.34 -19.11 -0.87
N LYS A 217 -33.72 -19.46 0.27
CA LYS A 217 -32.80 -20.62 0.37
C LYS A 217 -33.46 -21.93 -0.01
N ARG A 218 -34.75 -22.10 0.30
CA ARG A 218 -35.51 -23.32 -0.06
C ARG A 218 -35.54 -23.60 -1.56
N HIS A 219 -35.22 -22.61 -2.38
CA HIS A 219 -35.19 -22.71 -3.84
C HIS A 219 -33.76 -22.75 -4.41
N LEU A 220 -32.73 -22.83 -3.57
CA LEU A 220 -31.33 -22.79 -3.97
C LEU A 220 -30.59 -24.01 -3.41
N ASP A 221 -29.76 -24.64 -4.24
CA ASP A 221 -28.67 -25.48 -3.74
C ASP A 221 -27.45 -24.58 -3.49
N LEU A 222 -27.12 -24.39 -2.23
CA LEU A 222 -26.02 -23.50 -1.84
C LEU A 222 -24.66 -24.08 -2.19
N GLU A 223 -24.54 -25.39 -2.46
CA GLU A 223 -23.28 -26.06 -2.82
C GLU A 223 -23.09 -26.29 -4.33
N SER A 224 -24.07 -25.93 -5.16
CA SER A 224 -23.97 -25.99 -6.62
C SER A 224 -22.65 -25.44 -7.16
N GLY A 225 -21.86 -26.33 -7.77
CA GLY A 225 -20.60 -26.02 -8.43
C GLY A 225 -19.34 -26.08 -7.55
N HIS A 226 -19.45 -26.49 -6.28
CA HIS A 226 -18.31 -26.52 -5.34
C HIS A 226 -17.07 -27.30 -5.80
N ASP A 227 -17.23 -28.24 -6.73
CA ASP A 227 -16.22 -29.13 -7.29
C ASP A 227 -15.83 -28.76 -8.74
N ARG A 228 -16.29 -27.63 -9.26
CA ARG A 228 -16.18 -27.25 -10.69
C ARG A 228 -15.28 -26.05 -10.96
N GLY A 229 -14.45 -25.67 -10.00
CA GLY A 229 -13.52 -24.54 -10.14
C GLY A 229 -12.64 -24.66 -11.40
N ARG A 230 -12.30 -23.51 -11.99
CA ARG A 230 -11.59 -23.42 -13.27
C ARG A 230 -10.38 -22.50 -13.14
N VAL A 231 -9.35 -22.81 -13.91
CA VAL A 231 -8.16 -21.95 -14.08
C VAL A 231 -8.05 -21.58 -15.55
N TYR A 232 -8.12 -20.29 -15.84
CA TYR A 232 -7.90 -19.77 -17.19
C TYR A 232 -6.52 -19.15 -17.28
N ARG A 233 -5.80 -19.42 -18.37
CA ARG A 233 -4.57 -18.71 -18.73
C ARG A 233 -4.91 -17.70 -19.81
N LEU A 234 -4.82 -16.41 -19.50
CA LEU A 234 -5.14 -15.35 -20.43
C LEU A 234 -3.92 -15.02 -21.30
N LEU A 235 -4.04 -15.20 -22.60
CA LEU A 235 -2.98 -14.86 -23.56
C LEU A 235 -3.18 -13.43 -24.08
N GLY A 236 -2.07 -12.71 -24.24
CA GLY A 236 -2.11 -11.38 -24.88
C GLY A 236 -2.23 -11.49 -26.40
N PRO A 237 -2.38 -10.34 -27.10
CA PRO A 237 -2.30 -10.31 -28.55
C PRO A 237 -1.00 -10.98 -29.03
N ASN A 238 -1.09 -11.85 -30.05
CA ASN A 238 -0.01 -12.67 -30.59
C ASN A 238 0.45 -13.86 -29.74
N ASN A 239 -0.26 -14.21 -28.66
CA ASN A 239 0.08 -15.35 -27.79
C ASN A 239 1.52 -15.31 -27.26
N LYS A 240 2.08 -14.11 -27.05
CA LYS A 240 3.42 -13.94 -26.49
C LYS A 240 3.46 -14.56 -25.09
N VAL A 241 4.47 -15.39 -24.86
CA VAL A 241 4.75 -16.05 -23.57
C VAL A 241 6.26 -16.15 -23.40
N PHE A 242 6.74 -16.11 -22.16
CA PHE A 242 8.13 -16.39 -21.83
C PHE A 242 8.34 -17.89 -21.58
N PRO A 243 9.50 -18.46 -21.97
CA PRO A 243 9.86 -19.82 -21.58
C PRO A 243 9.92 -19.94 -20.06
N VAL A 244 9.21 -20.94 -19.51
CA VAL A 244 9.24 -21.22 -18.07
C VAL A 244 10.58 -21.86 -17.70
N GLN A 245 11.40 -21.12 -16.95
CA GLN A 245 12.72 -21.58 -16.52
C GLN A 245 12.66 -22.28 -15.15
N LYS A 246 13.41 -23.37 -14.98
CA LYS A 246 13.59 -24.04 -13.68
C LYS A 246 14.64 -23.29 -12.83
N LEU A 247 14.24 -22.17 -12.23
CA LEU A 247 15.14 -21.28 -11.49
C LEU A 247 15.86 -21.98 -10.32
N GLY A 248 15.24 -23.01 -9.71
CA GLY A 248 15.82 -23.75 -8.59
C GLY A 248 17.19 -24.39 -8.86
N ASN A 249 17.56 -24.64 -10.12
CA ASN A 249 18.84 -25.28 -10.46
C ASN A 249 19.86 -24.32 -11.07
N LEU A 250 19.52 -23.03 -11.19
CA LEU A 250 20.42 -22.06 -11.77
C LEU A 250 21.60 -21.76 -10.82
N PRO A 251 22.82 -21.59 -11.36
CA PRO A 251 23.94 -21.05 -10.61
C PRO A 251 23.66 -19.59 -10.21
N VAL A 252 24.38 -19.12 -9.18
CA VAL A 252 24.07 -17.86 -8.50
C VAL A 252 24.14 -16.63 -9.41
N ASP A 253 25.10 -16.60 -10.34
CA ASP A 253 25.24 -15.53 -11.34
C ASP A 253 24.02 -15.47 -12.26
N GLN A 254 23.53 -16.63 -12.72
CA GLN A 254 22.35 -16.73 -13.56
C GLN A 254 21.06 -16.40 -12.79
N LEU A 255 21.00 -16.69 -11.48
CA LEU A 255 19.91 -16.22 -10.63
C LEU A 255 19.90 -14.69 -10.51
N VAL A 256 21.06 -14.06 -10.29
CA VAL A 256 21.14 -12.60 -10.22
C VAL A 256 20.69 -11.96 -11.55
N LEU A 257 21.04 -12.55 -12.70
CA LEU A 257 20.57 -12.07 -14.01
C LEU A 257 19.03 -12.09 -14.14
N GLN A 258 18.32 -12.98 -13.45
CA GLN A 258 16.85 -13.00 -13.50
C GLN A 258 16.20 -11.77 -12.87
N MET A 259 16.92 -11.01 -12.02
CA MET A 259 16.43 -9.74 -11.48
C MET A 259 16.24 -8.67 -12.56
N GLU A 260 16.82 -8.86 -13.76
CA GLU A 260 16.57 -8.01 -14.93
C GLU A 260 15.37 -8.43 -15.77
N SER A 261 14.70 -9.52 -15.41
CA SER A 261 13.56 -10.03 -16.17
C SER A 261 12.40 -9.03 -16.17
N PRO A 262 11.68 -8.85 -17.29
CA PRO A 262 10.43 -8.08 -17.30
C PRO A 262 9.32 -8.76 -16.50
N ASN A 263 9.42 -10.06 -16.22
CA ASN A 263 8.44 -10.81 -15.44
C ASN A 263 8.79 -10.76 -13.94
N SER A 264 7.91 -10.17 -13.13
CA SER A 264 8.03 -10.15 -11.65
C SER A 264 8.22 -11.54 -11.04
N TRP A 265 7.59 -12.57 -11.61
CA TRP A 265 7.73 -13.94 -11.11
C TRP A 265 9.19 -14.39 -11.09
N ASN A 266 9.95 -14.08 -12.15
CA ASN A 266 11.37 -14.44 -12.24
C ASN A 266 12.20 -13.63 -11.24
N ARG A 267 11.99 -12.31 -11.15
CA ARG A 267 12.77 -11.44 -10.27
C ARG A 267 12.57 -11.81 -8.80
N GLU A 268 11.31 -11.92 -8.37
CA GLU A 268 10.95 -12.25 -6.99
C GLU A 268 11.36 -13.68 -6.63
N THR A 269 11.23 -14.65 -7.56
CA THR A 269 11.69 -16.02 -7.31
C THR A 269 13.20 -16.11 -7.19
N ALA A 270 13.95 -15.38 -8.02
CA ALA A 270 15.41 -15.36 -7.92
C ALA A 270 15.89 -14.72 -6.62
N GLN A 271 15.32 -13.57 -6.24
CA GLN A 271 15.59 -12.94 -4.94
C GLN A 271 15.27 -13.90 -3.77
N ARG A 272 14.08 -14.52 -3.79
CA ARG A 272 13.68 -15.50 -2.77
C ARG A 272 14.67 -16.65 -2.67
N LEU A 273 15.08 -17.26 -3.80
CA LEU A 273 16.01 -18.38 -3.80
C LEU A 273 17.39 -18.00 -3.27
N ILE A 274 17.94 -16.84 -3.65
CA ILE A 274 19.22 -16.34 -3.13
C ILE A 274 19.12 -16.12 -1.61
N TRP A 275 18.03 -15.51 -1.16
CA TRP A 275 17.79 -15.25 0.26
C TRP A 275 17.60 -16.55 1.06
N GLU A 276 16.81 -17.51 0.57
CA GLU A 276 16.57 -18.80 1.22
C GLU A 276 17.87 -19.61 1.37
N ARG A 277 18.74 -19.57 0.35
CA ARG A 277 20.05 -20.23 0.37
C ARG A 277 21.08 -19.49 1.23
N GLN A 278 20.84 -18.21 1.52
CA GLN A 278 21.82 -17.30 2.11
C GLN A 278 23.15 -17.30 1.33
N ASP A 279 23.08 -17.43 0.00
CA ASP A 279 24.24 -17.63 -0.86
C ASP A 279 25.06 -16.34 -1.00
N LYS A 280 26.16 -16.25 -0.25
CA LYS A 280 27.05 -15.08 -0.23
C LYS A 280 27.85 -14.93 -1.53
N ALA A 281 27.94 -15.96 -2.37
CA ALA A 281 28.56 -15.82 -3.69
C ALA A 281 27.78 -14.85 -4.60
N ALA A 282 26.51 -14.55 -4.28
CA ALA A 282 25.71 -13.56 -4.99
C ALA A 282 26.21 -12.12 -4.82
N ILE A 283 26.88 -11.79 -3.69
CA ILE A 283 27.23 -10.40 -3.32
C ILE A 283 27.96 -9.64 -4.45
N PRO A 284 29.09 -10.12 -5.00
CA PRO A 284 29.78 -9.39 -6.08
C PRO A 284 28.90 -9.19 -7.33
N HIS A 285 28.03 -10.16 -7.64
CA HIS A 285 27.11 -10.06 -8.76
C HIS A 285 25.99 -9.03 -8.50
N LEU A 286 25.47 -8.96 -7.27
CA LEU A 286 24.44 -7.99 -6.87
C LEU A 286 25.01 -6.56 -6.86
N VAL A 287 26.23 -6.36 -6.34
CA VAL A 287 26.92 -5.07 -6.40
C VAL A 287 27.14 -4.65 -7.84
N LYS A 288 27.58 -5.56 -8.72
CA LYS A 288 27.72 -5.29 -10.15
C LYS A 288 26.38 -4.94 -10.80
N LEU A 289 25.31 -5.67 -10.47
CA LEU A 289 23.97 -5.44 -10.99
C LEU A 289 23.47 -4.03 -10.61
N PHE A 290 23.61 -3.64 -9.34
CA PHE A 290 23.22 -2.31 -8.87
C PHE A 290 23.97 -1.20 -9.61
N ASN A 291 25.30 -1.32 -9.77
CA ASN A 291 26.11 -0.26 -10.37
C ASN A 291 25.94 -0.13 -11.89
N ASN A 292 25.58 -1.21 -12.59
CA ASN A 292 25.66 -1.26 -14.06
C ASN A 292 24.32 -1.43 -14.78
N SER A 293 23.27 -1.88 -14.10
CA SER A 293 21.96 -2.10 -14.74
C SER A 293 21.27 -0.78 -15.05
N ASP A 294 20.80 -0.63 -16.28
CA ASP A 294 19.92 0.47 -16.69
C ASP A 294 18.48 0.30 -16.15
N LYS A 295 18.07 -0.93 -15.85
CA LYS A 295 16.74 -1.26 -15.30
C LYS A 295 16.65 -0.93 -13.82
N PRO A 296 15.77 0.00 -13.41
CA PRO A 296 15.64 0.38 -12.00
C PRO A 296 15.14 -0.77 -11.09
N LEU A 297 14.23 -1.62 -11.58
CA LEU A 297 13.74 -2.76 -10.81
C LEU A 297 14.85 -3.77 -10.48
N ALA A 298 15.81 -3.97 -11.38
CA ALA A 298 16.95 -4.84 -11.12
C ALA A 298 17.85 -4.26 -10.01
N ARG A 299 18.09 -2.94 -10.04
CA ARG A 299 18.81 -2.23 -8.97
C ARG A 299 18.07 -2.31 -7.63
N LEU A 300 16.74 -2.18 -7.63
CA LEU A 300 15.90 -2.34 -6.43
C LEU A 300 16.04 -3.75 -5.83
N HIS A 301 15.89 -4.80 -6.65
CA HIS A 301 16.05 -6.18 -6.20
C HIS A 301 17.47 -6.44 -5.69
N ALA A 302 18.50 -5.84 -6.31
CA ALA A 302 19.88 -5.94 -5.81
C ALA A 302 20.04 -5.36 -4.40
N LEU A 303 19.52 -4.15 -4.14
CA LEU A 303 19.59 -3.49 -2.83
C LEU A 303 18.94 -4.34 -1.72
N TRP A 304 17.70 -4.77 -1.92
CA TRP A 304 16.99 -5.59 -0.94
C TRP A 304 17.57 -6.98 -0.75
N THR A 305 18.17 -7.56 -1.81
CA THR A 305 18.85 -8.85 -1.68
C THR A 305 20.15 -8.69 -0.87
N LEU A 306 20.92 -7.62 -1.11
CA LEU A 306 22.11 -7.30 -0.31
C LEU A 306 21.75 -7.07 1.16
N ASP A 307 20.67 -6.35 1.45
CA ASP A 307 20.16 -6.16 2.82
C ASP A 307 19.77 -7.50 3.46
N GLY A 308 18.99 -8.33 2.76
CA GLY A 308 18.61 -9.67 3.23
C GLY A 308 19.79 -10.65 3.40
N LEU A 309 20.95 -10.33 2.82
CA LEU A 309 22.22 -11.03 3.02
C LEU A 309 23.12 -10.34 4.06
N ASN A 310 22.67 -9.29 4.74
CA ASN A 310 23.49 -8.47 5.64
C ASN A 310 24.80 -7.98 4.98
N ALA A 311 24.73 -7.62 3.70
CA ALA A 311 25.87 -7.21 2.86
C ALA A 311 25.65 -5.85 2.18
N LEU A 312 24.59 -5.13 2.53
CA LEU A 312 24.35 -3.77 2.07
C LEU A 312 25.20 -2.78 2.88
N ASP A 313 26.12 -2.09 2.21
CA ASP A 313 27.00 -1.12 2.85
C ASP A 313 26.56 0.34 2.61
N ALA A 314 27.19 1.25 3.35
CA ALA A 314 26.90 2.68 3.28
C ALA A 314 27.30 3.30 1.93
N GLU A 315 28.30 2.78 1.23
CA GLU A 315 28.73 3.32 -0.07
C GLU A 315 27.64 3.11 -1.13
N LEU A 316 27.05 1.90 -1.16
CA LEU A 316 25.92 1.60 -2.03
C LEU A 316 24.68 2.41 -1.67
N LEU A 317 24.40 2.60 -0.38
CA LEU A 317 23.29 3.44 0.06
C LEU A 317 23.47 4.90 -0.38
N LEU A 318 24.68 5.46 -0.26
CA LEU A 318 24.99 6.81 -0.73
C LEU A 318 24.79 6.98 -2.24
N LYS A 319 25.07 5.93 -3.03
CA LYS A 319 24.76 5.90 -4.46
C LYS A 319 23.26 5.79 -4.72
N ALA A 320 22.56 4.92 -3.99
CA ALA A 320 21.12 4.69 -4.13
C ALA A 320 20.29 5.94 -3.77
N LEU A 321 20.70 6.71 -2.77
CA LEU A 321 20.08 8.01 -2.42
C LEU A 321 20.20 9.07 -3.52
N LYS A 322 21.07 8.85 -4.52
CA LYS A 322 21.28 9.73 -5.68
C LYS A 322 20.82 9.11 -7.00
N ASP A 323 20.14 7.96 -6.95
CA ASP A 323 19.69 7.26 -8.16
C ASP A 323 18.70 8.14 -8.95
N PRO A 324 18.77 8.18 -10.29
CA PRO A 324 17.82 8.92 -11.11
C PRO A 324 16.37 8.47 -10.89
N GLU A 325 16.16 7.18 -10.58
CA GLU A 325 14.82 6.65 -10.32
C GLU A 325 14.36 6.98 -8.88
N PRO A 326 13.26 7.70 -8.70
CA PRO A 326 12.77 8.06 -7.36
C PRO A 326 12.36 6.87 -6.52
N GLY A 327 11.84 5.79 -7.13
CA GLY A 327 11.55 4.55 -6.40
C GLY A 327 12.78 3.96 -5.72
N ILE A 328 13.98 4.11 -6.31
CA ILE A 328 15.22 3.65 -5.66
C ILE A 328 15.59 4.57 -4.50
N ARG A 329 15.47 5.89 -4.66
CA ARG A 329 15.74 6.85 -3.58
C ARG A 329 14.79 6.64 -2.38
N GLU A 330 13.51 6.40 -2.64
CA GLU A 330 12.50 6.07 -1.62
C GLU A 330 12.93 4.84 -0.79
N HIS A 331 13.27 3.74 -1.46
CA HIS A 331 13.72 2.52 -0.78
C HIS A 331 15.09 2.68 -0.10
N ALA A 332 15.99 3.49 -0.67
CA ALA A 332 17.30 3.77 -0.08
C ALA A 332 17.19 4.53 1.25
N ILE A 333 16.22 5.44 1.39
CA ILE A 333 15.94 6.11 2.67
C ILE A 333 15.59 5.07 3.73
N HIS A 334 14.65 4.17 3.43
CA HIS A 334 14.21 3.14 4.36
C HIS A 334 15.35 2.19 4.76
N LEU A 335 16.13 1.71 3.78
CA LEU A 335 17.28 0.84 4.03
C LEU A 335 18.41 1.54 4.81
N SER A 336 18.45 2.88 4.80
CA SER A 336 19.46 3.67 5.51
C SER A 336 19.16 3.87 6.99
N GLU A 337 17.92 3.68 7.45
CA GLU A 337 17.47 4.04 8.81
C GLU A 337 18.40 3.54 9.91
N LYS A 338 18.70 2.24 9.91
CA LYS A 338 19.54 1.62 10.93
C LYS A 338 21.01 2.06 10.82
N GLN A 339 21.55 2.16 9.61
CA GLN A 339 22.97 2.47 9.40
C GLN A 339 23.28 3.95 9.62
N ALA A 340 22.33 4.84 9.34
CA ALA A 340 22.51 6.28 9.48
C ALA A 340 22.70 6.73 10.93
N GLN A 341 22.17 5.98 11.92
CA GLN A 341 22.38 6.26 13.35
C GLN A 341 23.87 6.25 13.75
N GLY A 342 24.70 5.45 13.06
CA GLY A 342 26.14 5.36 13.28
C GLY A 342 27.00 6.02 12.21
N ASN A 343 26.40 6.60 11.17
CA ASN A 343 27.10 7.14 10.01
C ASN A 343 26.59 8.55 9.67
N SER A 344 27.35 9.56 10.11
CA SER A 344 26.97 10.97 9.92
C SER A 344 26.93 11.43 8.45
N GLU A 345 27.72 10.81 7.57
CA GLU A 345 27.68 11.11 6.14
C GLU A 345 26.38 10.60 5.52
N LEU A 346 26.02 9.36 5.82
CA LEU A 346 24.76 8.77 5.38
C LEU A 346 23.56 9.54 5.94
N ALA A 347 23.61 9.94 7.22
CA ALA A 347 22.54 10.74 7.81
C ALA A 347 22.34 12.09 7.12
N LYS A 348 23.43 12.78 6.78
CA LYS A 348 23.37 14.02 5.99
C LYS A 348 22.83 13.78 4.59
N ALA A 349 23.20 12.68 3.94
CA ALA A 349 22.70 12.33 2.61
C ALA A 349 21.19 12.04 2.62
N VAL A 350 20.69 11.32 3.63
CA VAL A 350 19.25 11.09 3.81
C VAL A 350 18.52 12.41 4.08
N LEU A 351 19.03 13.26 4.98
CA LEU A 351 18.44 14.55 5.28
C LEU A 351 18.41 15.49 4.06
N ALA A 352 19.33 15.36 3.11
CA ALA A 352 19.34 16.17 1.89
C ALA A 352 18.11 15.91 1.00
N LEU A 353 17.45 14.76 1.11
CA LEU A 353 16.25 14.43 0.33
C LEU A 353 14.97 15.15 0.82
N VAL A 354 15.08 16.04 1.80
CA VAL A 354 14.00 17.01 2.12
C VAL A 354 13.65 17.89 0.93
N ASP A 355 14.61 18.11 0.02
CA ASP A 355 14.47 18.92 -1.18
C ASP A 355 14.27 18.05 -2.44
N ASP A 356 13.98 16.74 -2.29
CA ASP A 356 13.74 15.83 -3.42
C ASP A 356 12.50 16.26 -4.21
N PRO A 357 12.52 16.26 -5.56
CA PRO A 357 11.35 16.68 -6.34
C PRO A 357 10.13 15.76 -6.19
N GLU A 358 10.32 14.50 -5.78
CA GLU A 358 9.25 13.51 -5.74
C GLU A 358 8.59 13.44 -4.36
N TYR A 359 7.28 13.67 -4.33
CA TYR A 359 6.49 13.71 -3.09
C TYR A 359 6.66 12.43 -2.26
N ARG A 360 6.69 11.26 -2.90
CA ARG A 360 6.80 9.98 -2.18
C ARG A 360 8.15 9.78 -1.52
N VAL A 361 9.23 10.32 -2.12
CA VAL A 361 10.56 10.33 -1.50
C VAL A 361 10.53 11.20 -0.24
N GLN A 362 9.94 12.40 -0.32
CA GLN A 362 9.74 13.27 0.84
C GLN A 362 8.84 12.63 1.91
N LEU A 363 7.79 11.90 1.52
CA LEU A 363 6.89 11.22 2.45
C LEU A 363 7.61 10.09 3.19
N GLN A 364 8.37 9.26 2.48
CA GLN A 364 9.19 8.22 3.07
C GLN A 364 10.25 8.83 4.01
N LEU A 365 10.85 9.95 3.62
CA LEU A 365 11.76 10.70 4.51
C LEU A 365 11.06 11.14 5.79
N ALA A 366 9.85 11.71 5.70
CA ALA A 366 9.09 12.13 6.88
C ALA A 366 8.85 10.95 7.85
N PHE A 367 8.52 9.76 7.35
CA PHE A 367 8.40 8.55 8.17
C PHE A 367 9.73 8.11 8.78
N SER A 368 10.82 8.21 8.02
CA SER A 368 12.13 7.68 8.40
C SER A 368 12.85 8.59 9.40
N LEU A 369 12.61 9.91 9.36
CA LEU A 369 13.28 10.89 10.23
C LEU A 369 13.09 10.64 11.73
N GLY A 370 12.08 9.89 12.15
CA GLY A 370 11.93 9.49 13.55
C GLY A 370 12.92 8.43 14.02
N GLU A 371 13.71 7.80 13.13
CA GLU A 371 14.83 6.91 13.47
C GLU A 371 16.15 7.68 13.70
N PHE A 372 16.16 8.99 13.46
CA PHE A 372 17.36 9.84 13.52
C PHE A 372 17.42 10.59 14.84
N ASP A 373 18.56 11.21 15.13
CA ASP A 373 18.70 12.07 16.29
C ASP A 373 17.68 13.24 16.25
N LYS A 374 17.35 13.76 17.44
CA LYS A 374 16.32 14.78 17.61
C LYS A 374 16.58 16.04 16.77
N GLN A 375 17.84 16.44 16.60
CA GLN A 375 18.17 17.65 15.86
C GLN A 375 17.95 17.44 14.36
N THR A 376 18.42 16.32 13.82
CA THR A 376 18.18 15.93 12.42
C THR A 376 16.69 15.81 12.12
N ALA A 377 15.94 15.12 12.99
CA ALA A 377 14.49 14.96 12.86
C ALA A 377 13.76 16.32 12.85
N ILE A 378 14.03 17.19 13.83
CA ILE A 378 13.43 18.52 13.91
C ILE A 378 13.74 19.34 12.66
N THR A 379 15.00 19.37 12.22
CA THR A 379 15.41 20.12 11.03
C THR A 379 14.71 19.61 9.77
N GLY A 380 14.68 18.29 9.56
CA GLY A 380 14.07 17.70 8.37
C GLY A 380 12.55 17.88 8.34
N LEU A 381 11.87 17.54 9.44
CA LEU A 381 10.41 17.66 9.53
C LEU A 381 9.95 19.13 9.41
N THR A 382 10.70 20.08 9.98
CA THR A 382 10.39 21.51 9.82
C THR A 382 10.46 21.94 8.36
N LYS A 383 11.45 21.47 7.60
CA LYS A 383 11.52 21.75 6.16
C LYS A 383 10.34 21.15 5.40
N LEU A 384 10.03 19.87 5.64
CA LEU A 384 8.94 19.17 4.97
C LEU A 384 7.56 19.82 5.22
N VAL A 385 7.30 20.31 6.45
CA VAL A 385 6.06 21.04 6.77
C VAL A 385 5.97 22.40 6.07
N ASN A 386 7.10 23.02 5.78
CA ASN A 386 7.14 24.29 5.05
C ASN A 386 7.19 24.11 3.52
N SER A 387 7.22 22.87 3.04
CA SER A 387 7.18 22.55 1.61
C SER A 387 5.81 22.92 1.00
N PRO A 388 5.76 23.41 -0.26
CA PRO A 388 4.50 23.71 -0.95
C PRO A 388 3.57 22.49 -1.13
N VAL A 389 4.12 21.27 -1.08
CA VAL A 389 3.37 20.02 -1.23
C VAL A 389 2.89 19.42 0.10
N TYR A 390 3.02 20.16 1.21
CA TYR A 390 2.56 19.71 2.52
C TYR A 390 1.03 19.51 2.55
N ASP A 391 0.60 18.28 2.79
CA ASP A 391 -0.80 17.87 2.86
C ASP A 391 -1.11 17.02 4.10
N GLY A 392 -2.32 16.48 4.19
CA GLY A 392 -2.75 15.67 5.33
C GLY A 392 -1.99 14.36 5.47
N ASP A 393 -1.51 13.76 4.38
CA ASP A 393 -0.74 12.52 4.44
C ASP A 393 0.70 12.78 4.92
N MET A 394 1.31 13.89 4.47
CA MET A 394 2.59 14.37 4.99
C MET A 394 2.49 14.73 6.48
N GLN A 395 1.38 15.36 6.91
CA GLN A 395 1.11 15.64 8.32
C GLN A 395 1.12 14.36 9.16
N VAL A 396 0.49 13.28 8.69
CA VAL A 396 0.50 11.99 9.40
C VAL A 396 1.93 11.47 9.53
N ALA A 397 2.72 11.47 8.45
CA ALA A 397 4.10 11.02 8.50
C ALA A 397 4.94 11.84 9.49
N VAL A 398 4.82 13.17 9.46
CA VAL A 398 5.48 14.06 10.43
C VAL A 398 5.10 13.71 11.86
N LEU A 399 3.81 13.54 12.15
CA LEU A 399 3.33 13.23 13.50
C LEU A 399 3.82 11.86 13.99
N THR A 400 3.92 10.85 13.11
CA THR A 400 4.48 9.54 13.50
C THR A 400 5.94 9.62 13.92
N SER A 401 6.70 10.54 13.32
CA SER A 401 8.12 10.77 13.62
C SER A 401 8.37 11.81 14.72
N SER A 402 7.31 12.36 15.32
CA SER A 402 7.41 13.46 16.29
C SER A 402 7.27 13.03 17.75
N ALA A 403 7.10 11.74 18.05
CA ALA A 403 6.78 11.27 19.40
C ALA A 403 7.72 11.83 20.49
N ASP A 404 9.02 11.92 20.23
CA ASP A 404 10.05 12.37 21.20
C ASP A 404 10.55 13.80 21.02
N ILE A 405 9.92 14.53 20.09
CA ILE A 405 10.26 15.90 19.73
C ILE A 405 9.02 16.80 19.60
N ALA A 406 7.84 16.32 20.01
CA ALA A 406 6.57 16.99 19.74
C ALA A 406 6.52 18.42 20.33
N GLY A 407 6.97 18.57 21.58
CA GLY A 407 7.06 19.87 22.26
C GLY A 407 8.03 20.84 21.55
N PRO A 408 9.32 20.48 21.41
CA PRO A 408 10.29 21.30 20.67
C PRO A 408 9.86 21.66 19.24
N LEU A 409 9.25 20.71 18.51
CA LEU A 409 8.76 20.93 17.16
C LEU A 409 7.56 21.90 17.13
N ALA A 410 6.61 21.75 18.06
CA ALA A 410 5.50 22.70 18.21
C ALA A 410 6.02 24.11 18.51
N VAL A 411 6.98 24.25 19.44
CA VAL A 411 7.61 25.53 19.78
C VAL A 411 8.30 26.16 18.57
N ASN A 412 8.96 25.37 17.72
CA ASN A 412 9.58 25.88 16.50
C ASN A 412 8.55 26.52 15.56
N PHE A 413 7.40 25.87 15.34
CA PHE A 413 6.33 26.43 14.51
C PHE A 413 5.65 27.64 15.15
N LEU A 414 5.48 27.65 16.47
CA LEU A 414 4.94 28.81 17.19
C LEU A 414 5.87 30.04 17.08
N LYS A 415 7.18 29.84 17.26
CA LYS A 415 8.20 30.89 17.10
C LYS A 415 8.27 31.44 15.67
N ALA A 416 8.14 30.57 14.67
CA ALA A 416 8.17 30.97 13.27
C ALA A 416 6.90 31.72 12.84
N SER A 417 5.81 31.63 13.61
CA SER A 417 4.55 32.27 13.29
C SER A 417 4.52 33.71 13.83
N SER A 418 4.67 34.69 12.93
CA SER A 418 4.50 36.11 13.25
C SER A 418 3.04 36.53 13.46
N SER A 419 2.09 35.68 13.05
CA SER A 419 0.64 35.87 13.17
C SER A 419 -0.05 34.61 13.72
N ASN A 420 -1.37 34.59 13.77
CA ASN A 420 -2.13 33.42 14.21
C ASN A 420 -1.96 32.26 13.23
N LEU A 421 -1.53 31.10 13.73
CA LEU A 421 -1.53 29.85 12.96
C LEU A 421 -2.93 29.57 12.42
N SER A 422 -3.00 29.18 11.14
CA SER A 422 -4.23 28.83 10.44
C SER A 422 -4.06 27.54 9.62
N GLY A 423 -5.18 26.99 9.15
CA GLY A 423 -5.21 25.83 8.25
C GLY A 423 -4.46 24.60 8.77
N SER A 424 -3.72 23.95 7.86
CA SER A 424 -2.98 22.71 8.14
C SER A 424 -1.88 22.90 9.18
N LYS A 425 -1.21 24.07 9.23
CA LYS A 425 -0.19 24.36 10.24
C LYS A 425 -0.77 24.47 11.64
N ARG A 426 -1.96 25.09 11.80
CA ARG A 426 -2.67 25.10 13.09
C ARG A 426 -3.06 23.68 13.51
N SER A 427 -3.57 22.88 12.57
CA SER A 427 -3.92 21.48 12.83
C SER A 427 -2.71 20.68 13.31
N LEU A 428 -1.58 20.76 12.60
CA LEU A 428 -0.33 20.10 12.98
C LEU A 428 0.11 20.50 14.39
N VAL A 429 0.21 21.81 14.67
CA VAL A 429 0.66 22.29 15.99
C VAL A 429 -0.28 21.82 17.10
N THR A 430 -1.60 21.81 16.85
CA THR A 430 -2.57 21.28 17.82
C THR A 430 -2.31 19.79 18.12
N GLU A 431 -2.07 18.96 17.10
CA GLU A 431 -1.76 17.55 17.31
C GLU A 431 -0.41 17.33 18.00
N LEU A 432 0.62 18.12 17.67
CA LEU A 432 1.90 18.08 18.36
C LEU A 432 1.76 18.43 19.86
N LEU A 433 0.95 19.42 20.19
CA LEU A 433 0.65 19.80 21.58
C LEU A 433 -0.09 18.69 22.32
N ARG A 434 -1.07 18.04 21.67
CA ARG A 434 -1.76 16.88 22.25
C ARG A 434 -0.82 15.72 22.50
N ILE A 435 0.07 15.41 21.56
CA ILE A 435 1.09 14.37 21.73
C ILE A 435 2.00 14.73 22.90
N ALA A 436 2.49 15.96 22.97
CA ALA A 436 3.37 16.42 24.05
C ALA A 436 2.68 16.37 25.42
N GLY A 437 1.40 16.74 25.50
CA GLY A 437 0.61 16.73 26.74
C GLY A 437 0.14 15.34 27.17
N ALA A 438 -0.05 14.41 26.23
CA ALA A 438 -0.45 13.03 26.53
C ALA A 438 0.69 12.16 27.09
N LYS A 439 1.95 12.57 26.87
CA LYS A 439 3.12 11.86 27.39
C LYS A 439 3.21 11.97 28.91
N GLN A 440 3.50 10.85 29.57
CA GLN A 440 3.81 10.84 31.01
C GLN A 440 5.12 11.59 31.33
N GLN A 441 6.05 11.64 30.37
CA GLN A 441 7.31 12.38 30.52
C GLN A 441 7.08 13.88 30.28
N THR A 442 7.25 14.68 31.33
CA THR A 442 6.87 16.10 31.34
C THR A 442 7.83 17.02 30.58
N ALA A 443 9.02 16.58 30.18
CA ALA A 443 10.03 17.45 29.55
C ALA A 443 9.53 18.12 28.26
N ASP A 444 8.79 17.39 27.41
CA ASP A 444 8.23 17.94 26.18
C ASP A 444 7.15 18.98 26.48
N ALA A 445 6.22 18.68 27.40
CA ALA A 445 5.19 19.61 27.82
C ALA A 445 5.77 20.85 28.52
N LEU A 446 6.78 20.68 29.37
CA LEU A 446 7.48 21.77 30.04
C LEU A 446 8.15 22.71 29.03
N SER A 447 8.80 22.18 28.00
CA SER A 447 9.41 23.02 26.95
C SER A 447 8.40 23.95 26.25
N VAL A 448 7.17 23.47 26.09
CA VAL A 448 6.06 24.25 25.52
C VAL A 448 5.59 25.29 26.53
N LEU A 449 5.37 24.90 27.79
CA LEU A 449 4.91 25.79 28.86
C LEU A 449 5.93 26.91 29.16
N GLU A 450 7.23 26.60 29.15
CA GLU A 450 8.33 27.56 29.27
C GLU A 450 8.37 28.56 28.12
N TYR A 451 7.96 28.15 26.91
CA TYR A 451 7.84 29.07 25.80
C TYR A 451 6.67 30.03 26.01
N VAL A 452 5.46 29.52 26.29
CA VAL A 452 4.25 30.34 26.41
C VAL A 452 4.16 31.15 27.69
N SER A 453 4.97 30.85 28.72
CA SER A 453 5.07 31.66 29.94
C SER A 453 5.72 33.03 29.70
N LYS A 454 6.45 33.20 28.59
CA LYS A 454 7.10 34.47 28.24
C LYS A 454 6.06 35.53 27.89
N ASP A 455 6.25 36.75 28.39
CA ASP A 455 5.35 37.88 28.12
C ASP A 455 5.32 38.30 26.65
N SER A 456 6.41 38.04 25.92
CA SER A 456 6.53 38.33 24.49
C SER A 456 5.69 37.41 23.59
N VAL A 457 5.14 36.31 24.11
CA VAL A 457 4.34 35.37 23.30
C VAL A 457 2.90 35.89 23.13
N PRO A 458 2.36 35.95 21.91
CA PRO A 458 1.00 36.43 21.66
C PRO A 458 -0.06 35.63 22.42
N LEU A 459 -1.09 36.32 22.95
CA LEU A 459 -2.18 35.70 23.71
C LEU A 459 -2.86 34.55 22.95
N ALA A 460 -3.05 34.68 21.64
CA ALA A 460 -3.65 33.66 20.81
C ALA A 460 -2.83 32.35 20.78
N GLN A 461 -1.50 32.43 20.86
CA GLN A 461 -0.65 31.24 20.97
C GLN A 461 -0.75 30.62 22.38
N LYS A 462 -0.79 31.44 23.43
CA LYS A 462 -1.04 30.96 24.81
C LYS A 462 -2.37 30.22 24.90
N GLN A 463 -3.44 30.80 24.33
CA GLN A 463 -4.76 30.18 24.27
C GLN A 463 -4.75 28.86 23.50
N LEU A 464 -4.08 28.80 22.34
CA LEU A 464 -3.96 27.56 21.56
C LEU A 464 -3.34 26.45 22.41
N VAL A 465 -2.21 26.73 23.08
CA VAL A 465 -1.52 25.75 23.94
C VAL A 465 -2.38 25.29 25.10
N LEU A 466 -3.09 26.20 25.78
CA LEU A 466 -3.95 25.86 26.92
C LEU A 466 -5.24 25.12 26.51
N SER A 467 -5.66 25.26 25.25
CA SER A 467 -6.88 24.64 24.71
C SER A 467 -6.66 23.27 24.03
N ALA A 468 -5.41 22.98 23.66
CA ALA A 468 -5.01 21.73 23.01
C ALA A 468 -4.86 20.62 24.04
#